data_AF-A0A358Y722-F1
#
_entry.id   AF-A0A358Y722-F1
#
_cell.length_a   1.000
_cell.length_b   1.000
_cell.length_c   1.000
_cell.angle_alpha   90.00
_cell.angle_beta   90.00
_cell.angle_gamma   90.00
#
_symmetry.space_group_name_H-M   'P 1'
#
loop_
_entity.id
_entity.type
_entity.pdbx_description
1 polymer ?
#
loop_
_entity_poly.entity_id
_entity_poly.type
_entity_poly.pdbx_seq_one_letter_code
_entity_poly.pdbx_strand_id
1 'polypeptide(L)' 'WSGKVIQDDKNDKDTVLIREFNDFVRNDQRVESVLLPIRDGLSLVRKK' A
#
# COMPACT_ATOMS: atom_id res chain seq x y z
N TRP A 1 -3.11 -0.49 8.32
CA TRP A 1 -4.10 -1.59 8.33
C TRP A 1 -3.74 -2.61 9.43
N SER A 2 -3.51 -2.16 10.67
CA SER A 2 -3.05 -2.94 11.84
C SER A 2 -1.99 -4.02 11.57
N GLY A 3 -1.10 -3.78 10.61
CA GLY A 3 -0.12 -4.77 10.15
C GLY A 3 -0.68 -5.99 9.40
N LYS A 4 -1.99 -6.08 9.18
CA LYS A 4 -2.63 -7.22 8.49
C LYS A 4 -2.18 -7.36 7.02
N VAL A 5 -1.80 -6.25 6.38
CA VAL A 5 -1.26 -6.23 5.00
C VAL A 5 0.03 -7.03 4.82
N ILE A 6 0.83 -7.23 5.87
CA ILE A 6 2.09 -8.01 5.78
C ILE A 6 1.91 -9.48 6.20
N GLN A 7 0.70 -9.89 6.59
CA GLN A 7 0.41 -11.24 7.04
C GLN A 7 -0.18 -12.07 5.89
N ASP A 8 0.60 -13.00 5.32
CA ASP A 8 0.20 -13.77 4.13
C ASP A 8 -1.06 -14.65 4.32
N ASP A 9 -1.38 -15.00 5.57
CA ASP A 9 -2.58 -15.76 5.94
C ASP A 9 -3.86 -14.90 6.01
N LYS A 10 -3.72 -13.56 5.95
CA LYS A 10 -4.85 -12.62 5.97
C LYS A 10 -5.22 -12.19 4.56
N ASN A 11 -6.27 -12.81 4.03
CA ASN A 11 -6.73 -12.63 2.65
C ASN A 11 -8.21 -12.24 2.55
N ASP A 12 -8.71 -11.48 3.53
CA ASP A 12 -9.98 -10.78 3.33
C ASP A 12 -9.85 -9.76 2.19
N LYS A 13 -10.99 -9.52 1.54
CA LYS A 13 -11.09 -8.70 0.33
C LYS A 13 -10.35 -7.37 0.43
N ASP A 14 -10.52 -6.66 1.54
CA ASP A 14 -9.92 -5.34 1.73
C ASP A 14 -8.39 -5.42 1.86
N THR A 15 -7.86 -6.41 2.59
CA THR A 15 -6.40 -6.62 2.71
C THR A 15 -5.78 -6.93 1.34
N VAL A 16 -6.43 -7.78 0.55
CA VAL A 16 -5.95 -8.15 -0.80
C VAL A 16 -5.92 -6.92 -1.70
N LEU A 17 -7.00 -6.13 -1.73
CA LEU A 17 -7.08 -4.91 -2.54
C LEU A 17 -6.04 -3.87 -2.13
N ILE A 18 -5.73 -3.73 -0.84
CA ILE A 18 -4.69 -2.81 -0.39
C ILE A 18 -3.29 -3.27 -0.84
N ARG A 19 -3.01 -4.59 -0.84
CA ARG A 19 -1.74 -5.12 -1.37
C ARG A 19 -1.61 -4.85 -2.87
N GLU A 20 -2.64 -5.20 -3.63
CA GLU A 20 -2.68 -4.98 -5.08
C GLU A 20 -2.51 -3.50 -5.42
N PHE A 21 -3.17 -2.60 -4.68
CA PHE A 21 -3.01 -1.16 -4.85
C PHE A 21 -1.59 -0.68 -4.55
N ASN A 22 -0.99 -1.15 -3.45
CA ASN A 22 0.38 -0.79 -3.11
C ASN A 22 1.38 -1.27 -4.18
N ASP A 23 1.20 -2.48 -4.72
CA ASP A 23 2.02 -3.01 -5.81
C ASP A 23 1.80 -2.24 -7.12
N PHE A 24 0.56 -1.87 -7.42
CA PHE A 24 0.24 -1.03 -8.57
C PHE A 24 0.97 0.32 -8.50
N VAL A 25 0.84 1.03 -7.38
CA VAL A 25 1.48 2.35 -7.19
C VAL A 25 3.00 2.25 -7.20
N ARG A 26 3.57 1.19 -6.60
CA ARG A 26 5.01 0.96 -6.57
C ARG A 26 5.60 0.77 -7.97
N ASN A 27 4.85 0.16 -8.87
CA ASN A 27 5.29 -0.13 -10.24
C ASN A 27 4.94 0.97 -11.26
N ASP A 28 4.10 1.95 -10.88
CA ASP A 28 3.68 3.03 -11.77
C ASP A 28 4.79 4.08 -11.97
N GLN A 29 5.38 4.08 -13.16
CA GLN A 29 6.47 4.99 -13.53
C GLN A 29 6.06 6.48 -13.63
N ARG A 30 4.76 6.79 -13.60
CA ARG A 30 4.24 8.17 -13.69
C ARG A 30 4.29 8.92 -12.35
N VAL A 31 4.52 8.21 -11.26
CA VAL A 31 4.49 8.75 -9.91
C VAL A 31 5.76 8.40 -9.14
N GLU A 32 6.02 9.18 -8.10
CA GLU A 32 6.97 8.88 -7.03
C GLU A 32 6.14 8.64 -5.77
N SER A 33 6.39 7.55 -5.05
CA SER A 33 5.62 7.20 -3.86
C SER A 33 6.51 6.93 -2.65
N VAL A 34 6.02 7.29 -1.46
CA VAL A 34 6.63 6.96 -0.16
C VAL A 34 5.56 6.53 0.83
N LEU A 35 5.82 5.45 1.57
CA LEU A 35 4.98 4.98 2.66
C LEU A 35 5.57 5.45 3.99
N LEU A 36 4.85 6.29 4.72
CA LEU A 36 5.24 6.78 6.04
C LEU A 36 4.57 5.96 7.15
N PRO A 37 5.29 5.57 8.22
CA PRO A 37 4.74 4.84 9.36
C PRO A 37 4.00 5.80 10.32
N ILE A 38 3.09 6.62 9.80
CA ILE A 38 2.25 7.50 10.61
C ILE A 38 0.87 6.86 10.77
N ARG A 39 0.43 6.72 12.03
CA ARG A 39 -0.80 6.01 12.41
C ARG A 39 -0.80 4.60 11.81
N ASP A 40 -1.73 4.34 10.91
CA ASP A 40 -2.01 3.03 10.35
C ASP A 40 -1.31 2.83 8.97
N GLY A 41 -0.41 3.76 8.62
CA GLY A 41 0.27 3.87 7.33
C GLY A 41 -0.29 5.02 6.50
N LEU A 42 0.59 5.89 6.01
CA LEU A 42 0.22 6.99 5.11
C LEU A 42 1.04 6.91 3.82
N SER A 43 0.37 6.65 2.70
CA SER A 43 1.00 6.66 1.37
C SER A 43 0.93 8.06 0.76
N LEU A 44 2.08 8.67 0.50
CA LEU A 44 2.19 9.88 -0.30
C LEU A 44 2.56 9.50 -1.72
N VAL A 45 1.76 9.93 -2.69
CA VAL A 45 1.98 9.65 -4.11
C VAL A 45 2.04 10.98 -4.85
N ARG A 46 3.21 11.35 -5.35
CA ARG A 46 3.42 12.58 -6.13
C ARG A 46 3.49 12.21 -7.60
N LYS A 47 2.72 12.89 -8.44
CA LYS A 47 2.92 12.82 -9.89
C LYS A 47 4.28 13.44 -10.24
N LYS A 48 5.01 12.82 -11.18
CA LYS A 48 6.22 13.42 -11.75
C LYS A 48 5.89 14.72 -12.48
#